data_AF-A0A3W0FAD1-F1
#
_entry.id   AF-A0A3W0FAD1-F1
#
_cell.length_a   1.000
_cell.length_b   1.000
_cell.length_c   1.000
_cell.angle_alpha   90.00
_cell.angle_beta   90.00
_cell.angle_gamma   90.00
#
_symmetry.space_group_name_H-M   'P 1'
#
loop_
_entity.id
_entity.type
_entity.pdbx_description
1 polymer ?
#
loop_
_entity_poly.entity_id
_entity_poly.type
_entity_poly.pdbx_seq_one_letter_code
_entity_poly.pdbx_strand_id
1 'polypeptide(L)'
;MERPVKCGVCNKELTMKQELALSSLLLSAGLVSTTAQSAEFASADCVTGLNEIGLISVSNVAGNPQDVERIIALKADEQGASWYRIIQMYEEQQSDNWRVQAILYA
;
A
#
# COMPACT_ATOMS: atom_id res chain seq x y z
N MET A 1 -42.11 15.29 3.06
CA MET A 1 -41.20 15.28 1.90
C MET A 1 -40.24 14.11 2.08
N GLU A 2 -40.64 12.90 1.65
CA GLU A 2 -40.18 12.24 0.40
C GLU A 2 -38.75 11.68 0.58
N ARG A 3 -38.58 10.48 1.15
CA ARG A 3 -38.53 9.14 0.52
C ARG A 3 -37.40 8.93 -0.52
N PRO A 4 -36.83 7.70 -0.57
CA PRO A 4 -35.46 7.41 -1.03
C PRO A 4 -35.34 7.26 -2.54
N VAL A 5 -34.20 7.65 -3.11
CA VAL A 5 -33.89 7.41 -4.52
C VAL A 5 -33.34 5.98 -4.67
N LYS A 6 -34.28 5.07 -4.86
CA LYS A 6 -34.07 3.80 -5.56
C LYS A 6 -34.17 4.11 -7.06
N CYS A 7 -33.06 4.04 -7.77
CA CYS A 7 -33.05 3.97 -9.24
C CYS A 7 -32.25 2.70 -9.56
N GLY A 8 -32.82 1.63 -10.09
CA GLY A 8 -33.78 1.61 -11.19
C GLY A 8 -33.11 0.77 -12.26
N VAL A 9 -33.26 -0.55 -12.16
CA VAL A 9 -32.84 -1.49 -13.20
C VAL A 9 -33.77 -1.33 -14.40
N CYS A 10 -33.23 -1.65 -15.58
CA CYS A 10 -33.88 -2.14 -16.81
C CYS A 10 -34.01 -1.13 -17.95
N ASN A 11 -33.08 -1.22 -18.90
CA ASN A 11 -33.40 -1.43 -20.32
C ASN A 11 -32.15 -1.47 -21.23
N LYS A 12 -31.53 -2.64 -21.28
CA LYS A 12 -30.81 -3.16 -22.46
C LYS A 12 -31.29 -4.61 -22.55
N GLU A 13 -31.74 -5.20 -23.62
CA GLU A 13 -31.73 -4.87 -25.03
C GLU A 13 -32.67 -5.90 -25.66
N LEU A 14 -33.51 -5.49 -26.60
CA LEU A 14 -34.31 -6.41 -27.38
C LEU A 14 -33.39 -7.13 -28.37
N THR A 15 -33.41 -8.46 -28.31
CA THR A 15 -33.39 -9.42 -29.43
C THR A 15 -32.53 -10.62 -29.08
N MET A 16 -33.15 -11.63 -28.48
CA MET A 16 -32.64 -13.00 -28.54
C MET A 16 -33.04 -13.60 -29.88
N LYS A 17 -32.05 -14.14 -30.62
CA LYS A 17 -32.10 -15.37 -31.42
C LYS A 17 -30.81 -15.51 -32.23
N GLN A 18 -29.83 -16.24 -31.71
CA GLN A 18 -29.22 -17.32 -32.48
C GLN A 18 -28.36 -18.22 -31.59
N GLU A 19 -28.61 -19.51 -31.77
CA GLU A 19 -27.88 -20.62 -31.20
C GLU A 19 -26.41 -20.59 -31.60
N LEU A 20 -25.49 -20.92 -30.69
CA LEU A 20 -24.72 -22.16 -30.70
C LEU A 20 -23.64 -22.14 -29.61
N ALA A 21 -23.21 -23.35 -29.26
CA ALA A 21 -21.95 -23.71 -28.59
C ALA A 21 -21.92 -23.64 -27.06
N LEU A 22 -22.13 -24.83 -26.50
CA LEU A 22 -21.50 -25.29 -25.26
C LEU A 22 -19.99 -25.01 -25.32
N SER A 23 -19.47 -24.22 -24.40
CA SER A 23 -18.05 -24.15 -24.08
C SER A 23 -17.90 -23.78 -22.61
N SER A 24 -17.88 -24.82 -21.79
CA SER A 24 -17.51 -24.77 -20.38
C SER A 24 -16.07 -24.28 -20.26
N LEU A 25 -15.86 -23.00 -19.96
CA LEU A 25 -14.56 -22.53 -19.46
C LEU A 25 -14.71 -22.18 -17.98
N LEU A 26 -14.46 -23.17 -17.13
CA LEU A 26 -14.03 -22.94 -15.76
C LEU A 26 -12.66 -22.25 -15.82
N LEU A 27 -12.63 -20.92 -15.77
CA LEU A 27 -11.40 -20.20 -15.45
C LEU A 27 -11.29 -20.08 -13.92
N SER A 28 -10.84 -21.16 -13.30
CA SER A 28 -10.12 -21.08 -12.04
C SER A 28 -8.76 -20.44 -12.31
N ALA A 29 -8.70 -19.11 -12.25
CA ALA A 29 -7.46 -18.37 -12.11
C ALA A 29 -7.43 -17.75 -10.71
N GLY A 30 -7.20 -18.60 -9.70
CA GLY A 30 -6.68 -18.16 -8.42
C GLY A 30 -5.25 -17.69 -8.63
N LEU A 31 -5.08 -16.48 -9.16
CA LEU A 31 -3.80 -15.81 -9.11
C LEU A 31 -3.64 -15.32 -7.68
N VAL A 32 -2.79 -16.02 -6.94
CA VAL A 32 -2.25 -15.55 -5.67
C VAL A 32 -1.59 -14.22 -6.02
N SER A 33 -2.26 -13.12 -5.69
CA SER A 33 -1.67 -11.80 -5.74
C SER A 33 -0.49 -11.83 -4.77
N THR A 34 0.71 -12.08 -5.27
CA THR A 34 1.92 -11.59 -4.63
C THR A 34 1.84 -10.07 -4.76
N THR A 35 1.02 -9.45 -3.91
CA THR A 35 1.16 -8.03 -3.63
C THR A 35 2.54 -7.91 -3.03
N ALA A 36 3.51 -7.44 -3.81
CA ALA A 36 4.69 -6.80 -3.26
C ALA A 36 4.18 -5.57 -2.51
N GLN A 37 3.65 -5.81 -1.31
CA GLN A 37 3.07 -4.79 -0.47
C GLN A 37 4.26 -4.15 0.19
N SER A 38 4.70 -3.04 -0.40
CA SER A 38 5.75 -2.24 0.22
C SER A 38 5.23 -1.74 1.56
N ALA A 39 6.11 -1.67 2.54
CA ALA A 39 5.80 -1.20 3.86
C ALA A 39 5.15 0.17 3.74
N GLU A 40 4.07 0.37 4.48
CA GLU A 40 3.28 1.59 4.37
C GLU A 40 3.57 2.53 5.55
N PHE A 41 3.50 3.84 5.29
CA PHE A 41 3.72 4.84 6.31
C PHE A 41 2.59 4.82 7.34
N ALA A 42 2.92 4.44 8.57
CA ALA A 42 2.03 4.48 9.70
C ALA A 42 2.05 5.87 10.37
N SER A 43 0.91 6.53 10.35
CA SER A 43 0.64 7.70 11.19
C SER A 43 0.67 7.37 12.68
N ALA A 44 0.83 8.40 13.53
CA ALA A 44 0.86 8.23 14.98
C ALA A 44 -0.43 7.65 15.58
N ASP A 45 -1.56 7.77 14.88
CA ASP A 45 -2.87 7.28 15.32
C ASP A 45 -3.01 5.76 15.06
N CYS A 46 -2.49 5.30 13.92
CA CYS A 46 -2.62 3.91 13.49
C CYS A 46 -1.58 2.94 14.08
N VAL A 47 -0.61 3.42 14.88
CA VAL A 47 0.35 2.56 15.60
C VAL A 47 -0.21 1.93 16.87
N THR A 48 -1.40 2.34 17.31
CA THR A 48 -2.02 1.78 18.52
C THR A 48 -2.43 0.33 18.28
N GLY A 49 -1.63 -0.62 18.76
CA GLY A 49 -1.87 -2.06 18.60
C GLY A 49 -1.07 -2.72 17.46
N LEU A 50 -0.20 -2.00 16.76
CA LEU A 50 0.79 -2.60 15.87
C LEU A 50 1.95 -3.18 16.67
N ASN A 51 2.49 -4.31 16.21
CA ASN A 51 3.62 -4.96 16.89
C ASN A 51 4.94 -4.36 16.40
N GLU A 52 5.62 -3.58 17.24
CA GLU A 52 6.97 -3.11 16.95
C GLU A 52 7.91 -4.32 16.80
N ILE A 53 8.54 -4.42 15.64
CA ILE A 53 9.51 -5.49 15.35
C ILE A 53 10.95 -4.98 15.31
N GLY A 54 11.15 -3.67 15.25
CA GLY A 54 12.50 -3.10 15.31
C GLY A 54 12.56 -1.61 15.02
N LEU A 55 13.77 -1.07 15.08
CA LEU A 55 14.07 0.32 14.77
C LEU A 55 15.24 0.37 13.78
N ILE A 56 15.08 1.17 12.73
CA ILE A 56 16.10 1.40 11.73
C ILE A 56 16.55 2.85 11.75
N SER A 57 17.83 3.05 11.45
CA SER A 57 18.43 4.36 11.25
C SER A 57 19.12 4.37 9.90
N VAL A 58 18.81 5.36 9.08
CA VAL A 58 19.41 5.55 7.76
C VAL A 58 20.03 6.94 7.73
N SER A 59 21.32 6.97 7.41
CA SER A 59 22.11 8.19 7.27
C SER A 59 22.73 8.24 5.88
N ASN A 60 23.29 9.39 5.51
CA ASN A 60 23.92 9.59 4.20
C ASN A 60 22.95 9.37 3.03
N VAL A 61 21.69 9.78 3.22
CA VAL A 61 20.72 9.79 2.14
C VAL A 61 20.82 11.13 1.42
N ALA A 62 21.40 11.12 0.22
CA ALA A 62 21.46 12.30 -0.63
C ALA A 62 20.11 12.50 -1.35
N GLY A 63 19.70 13.75 -1.52
CA GLY A 63 18.50 14.11 -2.29
C GLY A 63 17.44 14.82 -1.46
N ASN A 64 16.17 14.51 -1.73
CA ASN A 64 15.02 15.14 -1.09
C ASN A 64 14.35 14.17 -0.07
N PRO A 65 13.52 14.67 0.85
CA PRO A 65 12.84 13.85 1.85
C PRO A 65 11.98 12.70 1.27
N GLN A 66 11.50 12.80 0.03
CA GLN A 66 10.71 11.71 -0.59
C GLN A 66 11.60 10.51 -0.95
N ASP A 67 12.85 10.76 -1.36
CA ASP A 67 13.82 9.70 -1.59
C ASP A 67 14.22 9.02 -0.28
N VAL A 68 14.32 9.79 0.81
CA VAL A 68 14.53 9.27 2.17
C VAL A 68 13.40 8.33 2.57
N GLU A 69 12.15 8.75 2.38
CA GLU A 69 10.97 7.94 2.69
C GLU A 69 10.95 6.63 1.87
N ARG A 70 11.22 6.72 0.56
CA ARG A 70 11.29 5.52 -0.30
C ARG A 70 12.34 4.51 0.17
N ILE A 71 13.51 4.99 0.58
CA ILE A 71 14.57 4.13 1.11
C ILE A 71 14.12 3.47 2.42
N ILE A 72 13.38 4.18 3.27
CA ILE A 72 12.85 3.62 4.51
C ILE A 72 11.80 2.55 4.25
N ALA A 73 10.87 2.79 3.32
CA ALA A 73 9.89 1.78 2.92
C ALA A 73 10.60 0.51 2.43
N LEU A 74 11.61 0.66 1.56
CA LEU A 74 12.41 -0.46 1.06
C LEU A 74 13.13 -1.21 2.19
N LYS A 75 13.76 -0.51 3.14
CA LYS A 75 14.42 -1.16 4.28
C LYS A 75 13.43 -1.83 5.23
N ALA A 76 12.25 -1.26 5.40
CA ALA A 76 11.18 -1.84 6.16
C ALA A 76 10.73 -3.16 5.52
N ASP A 77 10.58 -3.20 4.20
CA ASP A 77 10.30 -4.41 3.42
C ASP A 77 11.38 -5.48 3.59
N GLU A 78 12.66 -5.10 3.50
CA GLU A 78 13.80 -6.00 3.71
C GLU A 78 13.80 -6.63 5.11
N GLN A 79 13.28 -5.92 6.12
CA GLN A 79 13.15 -6.40 7.48
C GLN A 79 11.83 -7.18 7.73
N GLY A 80 10.97 -7.31 6.72
CA GLY A 80 9.67 -7.98 6.83
C GLY A 80 8.64 -7.17 7.63
N ALA A 81 8.76 -5.85 7.63
CA ALA A 81 7.78 -4.96 8.23
C ALA A 81 6.63 -4.68 7.25
N SER A 82 5.39 -4.76 7.72
CA SER A 82 4.22 -4.33 6.96
C SER A 82 4.02 -2.81 7.02
N TRP A 83 4.55 -2.17 8.07
CA TRP A 83 4.42 -0.73 8.31
C TRP A 83 5.71 -0.13 8.86
N TYR A 84 5.93 1.15 8.58
CA TYR A 84 7.01 1.93 9.19
C TYR A 84 6.50 3.29 9.68
N ARG A 85 7.11 3.81 10.73
CA ARG A 85 6.85 5.17 11.23
C ARG A 85 8.15 5.93 11.36
N ILE A 86 8.29 7.01 10.61
CA ILE A 86 9.40 7.94 10.75
C ILE A 86 9.19 8.73 12.05
N ILE A 87 10.14 8.58 12.99
CA ILE A 87 10.13 9.27 14.28
C ILE A 87 11.10 10.44 14.31
N GLN A 88 12.12 10.43 13.45
CA GLN A 88 13.08 11.51 13.34
C GLN A 88 13.54 11.64 11.88
N MET A 89 13.55 12.86 11.35
CA MET A 89 14.09 13.17 10.02
C MET A 89 14.73 14.55 10.07
N TYR A 90 16.01 14.64 9.72
CA TYR A 90 16.76 15.89 9.74
C TYR A 90 17.92 15.85 8.74
N GLU A 91 18.28 17.01 8.24
CA GLU A 91 19.43 17.20 7.37
C GLU A 91 20.72 17.30 8.20
N GLU A 92 21.76 16.58 7.79
CA GLU A 92 23.11 16.61 8.36
C GLU A 92 23.89 17.78 7.76
N GLN A 93 24.42 18.65 8.63
CA GLN A 93 25.03 19.94 8.29
C GLN A 93 26.22 19.90 7.31
N GLN A 94 26.86 18.73 7.12
CA GLN A 94 28.15 18.66 6.42
C GLN A 94 28.06 18.30 4.94
N SER A 95 26.93 17.81 4.40
CA SER A 95 26.96 17.15 3.08
C SER A 95 25.61 16.99 2.37
N ASP A 96 24.62 17.87 2.59
CA ASP A 96 23.27 17.74 1.98
C ASP A 96 22.68 16.32 2.16
N ASN A 97 23.01 15.72 3.29
CA ASN A 97 22.74 14.33 3.60
C ASN A 97 21.64 14.28 4.63
N TRP A 98 20.64 13.44 4.42
CA TRP A 98 19.58 13.24 5.38
C TRP A 98 19.91 12.11 6.33
N ARG A 99 19.51 12.30 7.59
CA ARG A 99 19.43 11.27 8.59
C ARG A 99 17.99 11.08 9.03
N VAL A 100 17.59 9.82 9.07
CA VAL A 100 16.24 9.43 9.38
C VAL A 100 16.25 8.23 10.31
N GLN A 101 15.28 8.19 11.22
CA GLN A 101 15.05 7.08 12.11
C GLN A 101 13.59 6.68 12.03
N ALA A 102 13.34 5.38 11.87
CA ALA A 102 11.99 4.84 11.75
C ALA A 102 11.83 3.59 12.61
N ILE A 103 10.63 3.45 13.19
CA ILE A 103 10.18 2.25 13.86
C ILE A 103 9.48 1.38 12.83
N LEU A 104 9.71 0.08 12.88
CA LEU A 104 9.12 -0.92 12.02
C LEU A 104 8.07 -1.73 12.78
N TYR A 105 6.97 -2.04 12.09
CA TYR A 105 5.89 -2.85 12.63
C TYR A 105 5.55 -4.01 11.69
N ALA A 106 5.28 -5.18 12.27
CA ALA A 106 4.74 -6.34 11.55
C ALA A 106 3.22 -6.24 11.35
#